data_AF-A0A940RS03-F1
#
_entry.id   AF-A0A940RS03-F1
#
_cell.length_a   1.000
_cell.length_b   1.000
_cell.length_c   1.000
_cell.angle_alpha   90.00
_cell.angle_beta   90.00
_cell.angle_gamma   90.00
#
_symmetry.space_group_name_H-M   'P 1'
#
loop_
_entity.id
_entity.type
_entity.pdbx_description
1 polymer ?
#
loop_
_entity_poly.entity_id
_entity_poly.type
_entity_poly.pdbx_seq_one_letter_code
_entity_poly.pdbx_strand_id
1 'polypeptide(L)'
;MNDDWEIEKSATLIFEDLPVGALKAPLPRADGRAAYMPFRGSGHYQLGVALREGRTPRCFYEEDGPRVTFDVLDIPEYGVLLVGNFSVD
;
A
#
# COMPACT_ATOMS: atom_id res chain seq x y z
N MET A 1 4.03 10.84 33.53
CA MET A 1 4.01 9.45 33.05
C MET A 1 3.73 9.58 31.55
N ASN A 2 4.79 9.68 30.76
CA ASN A 2 4.67 9.80 29.31
C ASN A 2 4.51 8.40 28.75
N ASP A 3 3.26 7.98 28.59
CA ASP A 3 2.90 6.86 27.73
C ASP A 3 2.48 7.46 26.38
N ASP A 4 3.44 8.10 25.70
CA ASP A 4 3.36 8.41 24.28
C ASP A 4 3.56 7.08 23.52
N TRP A 5 2.55 6.21 23.55
CA TRP A 5 2.46 5.14 22.56
C TRP A 5 2.13 5.83 21.24
N GLU A 6 3.15 6.25 20.50
CA GLU A 6 2.99 6.59 19.09
C GLU A 6 2.37 5.37 18.42
N ILE A 7 1.05 5.43 18.18
CA ILE A 7 0.36 4.45 17.36
C ILE A 7 1.08 4.51 16.02
N GLU A 8 1.83 3.46 15.68
CA GLU A 8 2.52 3.39 14.39
C GLU A 8 1.49 3.67 13.30
N LYS A 9 1.63 4.81 12.61
CA LYS A 9 0.64 5.26 11.64
C LYS A 9 0.54 4.22 10.52
N SER A 10 -0.61 3.58 10.40
CA SER A 10 -0.90 2.64 9.32
C SER A 10 -2.03 3.16 8.46
N ALA A 11 -1.98 2.91 7.15
CA ALA A 11 -3.05 3.26 6.24
C ALA A 11 -3.46 2.02 5.44
N THR A 12 -4.77 1.87 5.17
CA THR A 12 -5.25 0.77 4.35
C THR A 12 -4.88 1.00 2.90
N LEU A 13 -4.20 0.03 2.30
CA LEU A 13 -3.93 -0.03 0.87
C LEU A 13 -5.17 -0.53 0.13
N ILE A 14 -5.61 0.24 -0.87
CA ILE A 14 -6.77 -0.09 -1.70
C ILE A 14 -6.35 -0.25 -3.16
N PHE A 15 -6.87 -1.29 -3.81
CA PHE A 15 -6.73 -1.57 -5.25
C PHE A 15 -8.12 -1.89 -5.83
N GLU A 16 -8.57 -1.16 -6.86
CA GLU A 16 -9.91 -1.37 -7.49
C GLU A 16 -11.03 -1.47 -6.44
N ASP A 17 -11.05 -0.55 -5.47
CA ASP A 17 -11.98 -0.52 -4.32
C ASP A 17 -11.92 -1.72 -3.36
N LEU A 18 -10.94 -2.60 -3.53
CA LEU A 18 -10.70 -3.74 -2.65
C LEU A 18 -9.56 -3.46 -1.67
N PRO A 19 -9.75 -3.70 -0.36
CA PRO A 19 -8.67 -3.60 0.60
C PRO A 19 -7.65 -4.73 0.38
N VAL A 20 -6.39 -4.34 0.19
CA VAL A 20 -5.27 -5.24 -0.08
C VAL A 20 -4.51 -5.57 1.21
N GLY A 21 -4.35 -4.59 2.09
CA GLY A 21 -3.53 -4.72 3.28
C GLY A 21 -3.40 -3.41 4.05
N ALA A 22 -2.57 -3.41 5.08
CA ALA A 22 -2.21 -2.21 5.84
C ALA A 22 -0.75 -1.83 5.56
N LEU A 23 -0.52 -0.63 5.06
CA LEU A 23 0.82 -0.03 4.93
C LEU A 23 1.37 0.29 6.32
N LYS A 24 2.67 0.06 6.50
CA LYS A 24 3.37 0.36 7.74
C LYS A 24 4.05 1.72 7.67
N ALA A 25 4.17 2.39 8.81
CA ALA A 25 4.97 3.61 8.92
C ALA A 25 6.46 3.31 8.62
N PRO A 26 7.19 4.25 7.98
CA PRO A 26 6.67 5.45 7.34
C PRO A 26 5.84 5.10 6.09
N LEU A 27 4.69 5.76 5.92
CA LEU A 27 3.83 5.54 4.75
C LEU A 27 4.58 5.91 3.46
N PRO A 28 4.43 5.12 2.38
CA PRO A 28 5.19 5.35 1.16
C PRO A 28 4.75 6.65 0.49
N ARG A 29 5.71 7.53 0.23
CA ARG A 29 5.50 8.81 -0.48
C ARG A 29 6.51 9.05 -1.61
N ALA A 30 7.33 8.05 -1.90
CA ALA A 30 8.36 8.09 -2.92
C ALA A 30 8.59 6.68 -3.46
N ASP A 31 9.12 6.63 -4.68
CA ASP A 31 9.47 5.38 -5.35
C ASP A 31 10.41 4.52 -4.50
N GLY A 32 10.17 3.20 -4.51
CA GLY A 32 11.01 2.25 -3.79
C GLY A 32 10.22 1.16 -3.10
N ARG A 33 10.75 0.66 -1.98
CA ARG A 33 10.14 -0.45 -1.22
C ARG A 33 9.25 0.10 -0.12
N ALA A 34 8.01 -0.39 -0.08
CA ALA A 34 7.04 -0.10 0.98
C ALA A 34 6.74 -1.36 1.78
N ALA A 35 6.78 -1.26 3.11
CA ALA A 35 6.38 -2.35 3.99
C ALA A 35 4.86 -2.34 4.18
N TYR A 36 4.24 -3.51 4.12
CA TYR A 36 2.81 -3.67 4.36
C TYR A 36 2.48 -5.03 4.98
N MET A 37 1.28 -5.16 5.52
CA MET A 37 0.71 -6.43 5.96
C MET A 37 -0.45 -6.79 5.03
N PRO A 38 -0.34 -7.85 4.22
CA PRO A 38 -1.42 -8.25 3.34
C PRO A 38 -2.62 -8.76 4.14
N PHE A 39 -3.82 -8.35 3.74
CA PHE A 39 -5.05 -8.92 4.26
C PHE A 39 -5.34 -10.26 3.58
N ARG A 40 -5.88 -11.21 4.35
CA ARG A 40 -6.39 -12.48 3.80
C ARG A 40 -7.75 -12.25 3.14
N GLY A 41 -7.74 -11.56 1.99
CA GLY A 41 -8.94 -11.16 1.26
C GLY A 41 -8.73 -11.09 -0.26
N SER A 42 -9.81 -10.81 -0.98
CA SER A 42 -9.81 -10.77 -2.45
C SER A 42 -8.87 -9.71 -3.02
N GLY A 43 -8.71 -8.55 -2.36
CA GLY A 43 -7.86 -7.46 -2.84
C GLY A 43 -6.41 -7.86 -3.03
N HIS A 44 -5.79 -8.52 -2.05
CA HIS A 44 -4.42 -9.00 -2.16
C HIS A 44 -4.24 -10.05 -3.27
N TYR A 45 -5.20 -10.96 -3.41
CA TYR A 45 -5.20 -11.95 -4.48
C TYR A 45 -5.30 -11.28 -5.87
N GLN A 46 -6.25 -10.37 -6.05
CA GLN A 46 -6.47 -9.67 -7.32
C GLN A 46 -5.27 -8.80 -7.72
N LEU A 47 -4.65 -8.12 -6.74
CA LEU A 47 -3.41 -7.38 -6.97
C LEU A 47 -2.30 -8.30 -7.51
N GLY A 48 -2.12 -9.46 -6.87
CA GLY A 48 -1.13 -10.46 -7.31
C GLY A 48 -1.43 -11.03 -8.71
N VAL A 49 -2.70 -11.25 -9.05
CA VAL A 49 -3.11 -11.67 -10.40
C VAL A 49 -2.78 -10.59 -11.43
N ALA A 50 -3.15 -9.34 -11.18
CA ALA A 50 -2.89 -8.23 -12.10
C ALA A 50 -1.38 -8.05 -12.38
N LEU A 51 -0.54 -8.15 -11.35
CA LEU A 51 0.92 -8.10 -11.51
C LEU A 51 1.44 -9.28 -12.35
N ARG A 52 0.93 -10.49 -12.13
CA ARG A 52 1.31 -11.69 -12.91
C ARG A 52 0.88 -11.60 -14.39
N GLU A 53 -0.17 -10.84 -14.68
CA GLU A 53 -0.62 -10.53 -16.04
C GLU A 53 0.21 -9.42 -16.70
N GLY A 54 1.22 -8.87 -16.01
CA GLY A 54 2.07 -7.81 -16.52
C GLY A 54 1.43 -6.43 -16.47
N ARG A 55 0.33 -6.26 -15.71
CA ARG A 55 -0.27 -4.95 -15.45
C ARG A 55 0.58 -4.18 -14.44
N THR A 56 0.35 -2.87 -14.35
CA THR A 56 0.88 -1.99 -13.30
C THR A 56 -0.30 -1.43 -12.49
N PRO A 57 -0.74 -2.13 -11.44
CA PRO A 57 -1.92 -1.76 -10.66
C PRO A 57 -1.75 -0.42 -9.95
N ARG A 58 -2.68 0.51 -10.19
CA ARG A 58 -2.74 1.78 -9.48
C ARG A 58 -3.52 1.61 -8.19
N CYS A 59 -2.85 1.86 -7.07
CA CYS A 59 -3.37 1.71 -5.72
C CYS A 59 -3.36 3.07 -5.00
N PHE A 60 -4.08 3.16 -3.89
CA PHE A 60 -4.09 4.35 -3.06
C PHE A 60 -4.22 4.03 -1.58
N TYR A 61 -3.90 5.02 -0.76
CA TYR A 61 -4.35 5.11 0.63
C TYR A 61 -4.82 6.54 0.92
N GLU A 62 -5.59 6.70 1.99
CA GLU A 62 -6.04 8.01 2.48
C GLU A 62 -5.31 8.34 3.79
N GLU A 63 -4.76 9.54 3.89
CA GLU A 63 -4.10 10.05 5.09
C GLU A 63 -4.86 11.27 5.61
N ASP A 64 -5.73 11.13 6.61
CA ASP A 64 -6.46 12.22 7.31
C ASP A 64 -6.72 13.49 6.46
N GLY A 65 -7.15 13.33 5.20
CA GLY A 65 -7.04 14.38 4.19
C GLY A 65 -6.70 13.84 2.80
N PRO A 66 -5.51 14.13 2.24
CA PRO A 66 -5.22 13.85 0.84
C PRO A 66 -5.16 12.36 0.53
N ARG A 67 -5.61 12.02 -0.68
CA ARG A 67 -5.45 10.68 -1.23
C ARG A 67 -4.08 10.59 -1.87
N VAL A 68 -3.28 9.63 -1.43
CA VAL A 68 -1.99 9.33 -2.05
C VAL A 68 -2.18 8.13 -2.95
N THR A 69 -1.94 8.33 -4.24
CA THR A 69 -2.10 7.32 -5.28
C THR A 69 -0.73 6.97 -5.85
N PHE A 70 -0.48 5.71 -6.14
CA PHE A 70 0.79 5.22 -6.69
C PHE A 70 0.60 3.90 -7.43
N ASP A 71 1.58 3.56 -8.24
CA ASP A 71 1.65 2.27 -8.93
C ASP A 71 2.34 1.24 -8.05
N VAL A 72 1.76 0.04 -7.95
CA VAL A 72 2.47 -1.14 -7.44
C VAL A 72 3.15 -1.80 -8.62
N LEU A 73 4.48 -1.84 -8.57
CA LEU A 73 5.33 -2.37 -9.63
C LEU A 73 5.60 -3.86 -9.45
N ASP A 74 5.72 -4.32 -8.20
CA ASP A 74 5.99 -5.72 -7.87
C ASP A 74 5.68 -6.03 -6.38
N ILE A 75 5.59 -7.33 -6.04
CA ILE A 75 5.60 -7.85 -4.66
C ILE A 75 6.84 -8.76 -4.53
N PRO A 76 8.03 -8.16 -4.35
CA PRO A 76 9.29 -8.90 -4.44
C PRO A 76 9.45 -9.95 -3.33
N GLU A 77 8.82 -9.71 -2.17
CA GLU A 77 8.79 -10.64 -1.04
C GLU A 77 7.53 -10.41 -0.18
N TYR A 78 7.21 -11.39 0.67
CA TYR A 78 6.03 -11.30 1.53
C TYR A 78 6.12 -10.08 2.47
N GLY A 79 5.10 -9.21 2.41
CA GLY A 79 5.03 -7.99 3.22
C GLY A 79 5.80 -6.80 2.67
N VAL A 80 6.31 -6.88 1.43
CA VAL A 80 6.98 -5.77 0.73
C VAL A 80 6.33 -5.52 -0.63
N LEU A 81 6.09 -4.25 -0.93
CA LEU A 81 5.69 -3.78 -2.27
C LEU A 81 6.85 -2.99 -2.87
N LEU A 82 7.08 -3.13 -4.17
CA LEU A 82 7.80 -2.15 -4.96
C LEU A 82 6.79 -1.16 -5.52
N VAL A 83 6.97 0.12 -5.26
CA VAL A 83 6.01 1.18 -5.59
C VAL A 83 6.67 2.33 -6.34
N GLY A 84 5.89 3.06 -7.14
CA GLY A 84 6.38 4.26 -7.82
C GLY A 84 5.25 5.14 -8.40
N ASN A 85 5.62 6.20 -9.12
CA ASN A 85 4.69 7.08 -9.83
C ASN A 85 3.62 7.73 -8.93
N PHE A 86 4.05 8.31 -7.82
CA PHE A 86 3.16 8.91 -6.83
C PHE A 86 2.44 10.16 -7.35
N SER A 87 1.17 10.30 -6.96
CA SER A 87 0.38 11.52 -7.08
C SER A 87 -0.42 11.76 -5.79
N VAL A 88 -0.68 13.02 -5.49
CA VAL A 88 -1.48 13.44 -4.33
C VAL A 88 -2.67 14.22 -4.86
N ASP A 89 -3.88 13.77 -4.52
CA ASP A 89 -5.15 14.43 -4.84
C ASP A 89 -5.71 15.18 -3.63
#